data_AF-M9R7I8-F1
#
_entry.id   AF-M9R7I8-F1
#
_cell.length_a   1.000
_cell.length_b   1.000
_cell.length_c   1.000
_cell.angle_alpha   90.00
_cell.angle_beta   90.00
_cell.angle_gamma   90.00
#
_symmetry.space_group_name_H-M   'P 1'
#
loop_
_entity.id
_entity.type
_entity.pdbx_description
1 polymer ?
#
loop_
_entity_poly.entity_id
_entity_poly.type
_entity_poly.pdbx_seq_one_letter_code
_entity_poly.pdbx_strand_id
1 'polypeptide(L)'
;MKYAALILTGALVAGCDGFGGQTLPDGVSAADVALFKTAVTDAGCAIETTAEAVPIAIQTGFDRDKLLIINQYLVLAGESEPTANGFRLTSGSCANA
;
A
#
# COMPACT_ATOMS: atom_id res chain seq x y z
N MET A 1 -49.57 -9.87 8.71
CA MET A 1 -50.10 -9.38 7.41
C MET A 1 -49.30 -8.10 7.10
N LYS A 2 -48.45 -7.98 6.09
CA LYS A 2 -48.50 -8.48 4.72
C LYS A 2 -47.07 -8.47 4.15
N TYR A 3 -46.68 -9.58 3.52
CA TYR A 3 -45.43 -9.75 2.80
C TYR A 3 -45.42 -8.97 1.48
N ALA A 4 -44.29 -8.35 1.14
CA ALA A 4 -43.82 -8.07 -0.23
C ALA A 4 -42.38 -7.54 -0.09
N ALA A 5 -41.35 -8.38 -0.20
CA ALA A 5 -40.76 -8.84 -1.45
C ALA A 5 -40.40 -7.67 -2.40
N LEU A 6 -39.16 -7.19 -2.30
CA LEU A 6 -38.39 -6.74 -3.46
C LEU A 6 -36.93 -7.13 -3.25
N ILE A 7 -36.61 -8.31 -3.78
CA ILE A 7 -35.25 -8.70 -4.14
C ILE A 7 -34.86 -7.80 -5.32
N LEU A 8 -33.86 -6.96 -5.13
CA LEU A 8 -33.08 -6.40 -6.23
C LEU A 8 -31.61 -6.64 -5.93
N THR A 9 -31.19 -7.79 -6.45
CA THR A 9 -29.86 -8.11 -6.94
C THR A 9 -29.14 -6.87 -7.45
N GLY A 10 -28.04 -6.53 -6.78
CA GLY A 10 -27.11 -5.48 -7.19
C GLY A 10 -25.70 -5.86 -6.77
N ALA A 11 -25.28 -7.08 -7.12
CA ALA A 11 -23.89 -7.47 -7.11
C ALA A 11 -23.15 -6.66 -8.19
N LEU A 12 -22.76 -5.43 -7.86
CA LEU A 12 -21.67 -4.74 -8.53
C LEU A 12 -20.37 -5.25 -7.89
N VAL A 13 -19.98 -6.46 -8.31
CA VAL A 13 -18.58 -6.85 -8.30
C VAL A 13 -17.96 -6.14 -9.49
N ALA A 14 -17.60 -4.87 -9.30
CA ALA A 14 -16.79 -4.10 -10.22
C ALA A 14 -15.56 -3.63 -9.43
N GLY A 15 -14.46 -4.36 -9.59
CA GLY A 15 -13.11 -3.92 -9.23
C GLY A 15 -12.87 -3.57 -7.77
N CYS A 16 -12.51 -4.57 -6.96
CA CYS A 16 -11.47 -4.35 -5.96
C CYS A 16 -10.11 -4.19 -6.67
N ASP A 17 -9.94 -3.16 -7.47
CA ASP A 17 -8.63 -2.70 -7.93
C ASP A 17 -8.39 -1.39 -7.19
N GLY A 18 -7.51 -1.48 -6.19
CA GLY A 18 -7.37 -0.46 -5.18
C GLY A 18 -6.82 0.86 -5.68
N PHE A 19 -6.74 1.76 -4.69
CA PHE A 19 -5.93 2.97 -4.63
C PHE A 19 -6.45 4.17 -5.43
N GLY A 20 -6.55 5.30 -4.74
CA GLY A 20 -7.09 6.55 -5.26
C GLY A 20 -6.42 6.99 -6.57
N GLY A 21 -7.12 7.79 -7.36
CA GLY A 21 -6.67 8.34 -8.64
C GLY A 21 -5.51 9.34 -8.54
N GLN A 22 -4.45 8.96 -7.84
CA GLN A 22 -3.19 9.67 -7.76
C GLN A 22 -2.28 9.16 -8.87
N THR A 23 -1.81 10.07 -9.71
CA THR A 23 -0.80 9.75 -10.72
C THR A 23 0.41 9.11 -10.02
N LEU A 24 0.86 7.98 -10.54
CA LEU A 24 2.09 7.37 -10.05
C LEU A 24 3.27 8.31 -10.37
N PRO A 25 4.27 8.40 -9.48
CA PRO A 25 5.50 9.14 -9.77
C PRO A 25 6.22 8.60 -10.99
N ASP A 26 7.00 9.45 -11.66
CA ASP A 26 7.84 9.02 -12.78
C ASP A 26 8.79 7.88 -12.36
N GLY A 27 8.85 6.84 -13.19
CA GLY A 27 9.69 5.66 -12.93
C GLY A 27 9.13 4.69 -11.88
N VAL A 28 7.91 4.91 -11.37
CA VAL A 28 7.19 3.99 -10.48
C VAL A 28 5.99 3.39 -11.19
N SER A 29 5.95 2.06 -11.27
CA SER A 29 4.78 1.32 -11.76
C SER A 29 3.90 0.83 -10.60
N ALA A 30 2.64 0.50 -10.89
CA ALA A 30 1.75 -0.12 -9.89
C ALA A 30 2.32 -1.45 -9.36
N ALA A 31 3.02 -2.21 -10.21
CA ALA A 31 3.72 -3.43 -9.82
C ALA A 31 4.85 -3.14 -8.82
N ASP A 32 5.57 -2.02 -8.99
CA ASP A 32 6.62 -1.63 -8.05
C ASP A 32 6.05 -1.27 -6.67
N VAL A 33 4.93 -0.55 -6.64
CA VAL A 33 4.23 -0.21 -5.39
C VAL A 33 3.75 -1.48 -4.69
N ALA A 34 3.17 -2.44 -5.44
CA ALA A 34 2.73 -3.71 -4.88
C ALA A 34 3.89 -4.56 -4.33
N LEU A 35 5.01 -4.61 -5.06
CA LEU A 35 6.22 -5.32 -4.64
C LEU A 35 6.81 -4.70 -3.37
N PHE A 36 6.92 -3.37 -3.33
CA PHE A 36 7.38 -2.63 -2.16
C PHE A 36 6.49 -2.90 -0.93
N LYS A 37 5.17 -2.80 -1.07
CA LYS A 37 4.24 -3.05 0.03
C LYS A 37 4.35 -4.47 0.57
N THR A 38 4.53 -5.45 -0.32
CA THR A 38 4.74 -6.85 0.06
C THR A 38 6.03 -6.97 0.87
N ALA A 39 7.13 -6.39 0.40
CA ALA A 39 8.41 -6.44 1.10
C ALA A 39 8.37 -5.75 2.48
N VAL A 40 7.69 -4.61 2.59
CA VAL A 40 7.50 -3.92 3.89
C VAL A 40 6.60 -4.75 4.82
N THR A 41 5.58 -5.42 4.28
CA THR A 41 4.72 -6.32 5.08
C THR A 41 5.53 -7.50 5.62
N ASP A 42 6.36 -8.13 4.79
CA ASP A 42 7.25 -9.22 5.19
C ASP A 42 8.30 -8.76 6.22
N ALA A 43 8.74 -7.50 6.15
CA ALA A 43 9.66 -6.89 7.09
C ALA A 43 9.03 -6.47 8.42
N GLY A 44 7.69 -6.49 8.54
CA GLY A 44 6.99 -6.14 9.79
C GLY A 44 6.16 -4.85 9.74
N CYS A 45 5.72 -4.42 8.55
CA CYS A 45 4.80 -3.30 8.31
C CYS A 45 5.34 -1.89 8.58
N ALA A 46 6.56 -1.74 9.12
CA ALA A 46 7.21 -0.46 9.34
C ALA A 46 8.66 -0.48 8.87
N ILE A 47 9.17 0.69 8.49
CA ILE A 47 10.60 0.95 8.34
C ILE A 47 10.91 2.14 9.24
N GLU A 48 11.57 1.90 10.37
CA GLU A 48 11.96 2.97 11.30
C GLU A 48 13.44 3.32 11.21
N THR A 49 14.23 2.41 10.65
CA THR A 49 15.68 2.53 10.56
C THR A 49 16.17 2.16 9.17
N THR A 50 17.35 2.67 8.82
CA THR A 50 18.02 2.31 7.56
C THR A 50 18.33 0.81 7.46
N ALA A 51 18.49 0.12 8.59
CA ALA A 51 18.76 -1.31 8.62
C ALA A 51 17.54 -2.13 8.16
N GLU A 52 16.32 -1.68 8.49
CA GLU A 52 15.07 -2.30 8.04
C GLU A 52 14.80 -2.07 6.55
N ALA A 53 15.35 -1.00 5.97
CA ALA A 53 15.25 -0.74 4.53
C ALA A 53 16.15 -1.67 3.69
N VAL A 54 17.22 -2.24 4.26
CA VAL A 54 18.15 -3.15 3.56
C VAL A 54 17.47 -4.41 3.01
N PRO A 55 16.75 -5.22 3.81
CA PRO A 55 16.09 -6.41 3.28
C PRO A 55 15.04 -6.07 2.22
N ILE A 56 14.37 -4.93 2.36
CA ILE A 56 13.36 -4.45 1.40
C ILE A 56 14.02 -4.08 0.06
N ALA A 57 15.16 -3.38 0.09
CA ALA A 57 15.94 -3.08 -1.11
C ALA A 57 16.42 -4.36 -1.80
N ILE A 58 16.88 -5.36 -1.03
CA ILE A 58 17.35 -6.64 -1.58
C ILE A 58 16.19 -7.43 -2.21
N GLN A 59 15.03 -7.48 -1.54
CA GLN A 59 13.88 -8.25 -2.00
C GLN A 59 13.21 -7.61 -3.24
N THR A 60 13.15 -6.29 -3.28
CA THR A 60 12.53 -5.54 -4.39
C THR A 60 13.49 -5.29 -5.55
N GLY A 61 14.80 -5.27 -5.29
CA GLY A 61 15.81 -4.83 -6.25
C GLY A 61 15.79 -3.32 -6.52
N PHE A 62 15.16 -2.52 -5.65
CA PHE A 62 15.03 -1.08 -5.84
C PHE A 62 16.19 -0.31 -5.20
N ASP A 63 16.64 0.72 -5.91
CA ASP A 63 17.54 1.72 -5.36
C ASP A 63 16.84 2.58 -4.29
N ARG A 64 17.66 3.20 -3.43
CA ARG A 64 17.19 4.02 -2.31
C ARG A 64 16.24 5.13 -2.75
N ASP A 65 16.52 5.80 -3.87
CA ASP A 65 15.68 6.87 -4.39
C ASP A 65 14.29 6.36 -4.77
N LYS A 66 14.20 5.19 -5.41
CA LYS A 66 12.92 4.58 -5.78
C LYS A 66 12.11 4.19 -4.55
N LEU A 67 12.75 3.66 -3.51
CA LEU A 67 12.09 3.37 -2.23
C LEU A 67 11.52 4.64 -1.58
N LEU A 68 12.27 5.75 -1.61
CA LEU A 68 11.81 7.04 -1.08
C LEU A 68 10.63 7.61 -1.87
N ILE A 69 10.68 7.53 -3.21
CA ILE A 69 9.59 7.99 -4.08
C ILE A 69 8.31 7.20 -3.81
N ILE A 70 8.39 5.87 -3.74
CA ILE A 70 7.24 5.00 -3.45
C ILE A 70 6.69 5.28 -2.05
N ASN A 71 7.56 5.43 -1.05
CA ASN A 71 7.14 5.77 0.30
C ASN A 71 6.37 7.10 0.34
N GLN A 72 6.91 8.15 -0.29
CA GLN A 72 6.26 9.45 -0.31
C GLN A 72 4.92 9.42 -1.04
N TYR A 73 4.82 8.65 -2.13
CA TYR A 73 3.56 8.38 -2.80
C TYR A 73 2.54 7.73 -1.86
N LEU A 74 2.93 6.69 -1.11
CA LEU A 74 2.04 5.99 -0.17
C LEU A 74 1.57 6.88 0.98
N VAL A 75 2.42 7.80 1.47
CA VAL A 75 2.03 8.78 2.49
C VAL A 75 0.99 9.75 1.94
N LEU A 76 1.18 10.26 0.72
CA LEU A 76 0.22 11.15 0.05
C LEU A 76 -1.07 10.42 -0.32
N ALA A 77 -0.99 9.11 -0.56
CA ALA A 77 -2.12 8.22 -0.79
C ALA A 77 -2.89 7.84 0.49
N GLY A 78 -2.37 8.18 1.67
CA GLY A 78 -2.98 7.83 2.96
C GLY A 78 -2.88 6.35 3.31
N GLU A 79 -1.93 5.65 2.69
CA GLU A 79 -1.72 4.20 2.83
C GLU A 79 -0.48 3.85 3.65
N SER A 80 0.23 4.88 4.07
CA SER A 80 1.25 4.85 5.09
C SER A 80 1.24 6.14 5.88
N GLU A 81 1.71 6.07 7.12
CA GLU A 81 1.87 7.22 7.99
C GLU A 81 3.35 7.41 8.36
N PRO A 82 3.84 8.66 8.45
CA PRO A 82 5.16 8.92 8.99
C PRO A 82 5.22 8.56 10.49
N THR A 83 6.31 7.94 10.91
CA THR A 83 6.63 7.71 12.33
C THR A 83 7.67 8.72 12.80
N ALA A 84 8.11 8.63 14.07
CA ALA A 84 9.17 9.49 14.58
C ALA A 84 10.50 9.35 13.81
N ASN A 85 10.76 8.15 13.27
CA ASN A 85 12.05 7.82 12.64
C ASN A 85 11.92 7.31 11.19
N GLY A 86 10.71 7.03 10.70
CA GLY A 86 10.49 6.52 9.35
C GLY A 86 9.02 6.52 8.96
N PHE A 87 8.48 5.36 8.56
CA PHE A 87 7.08 5.23 8.17
C PHE A 87 6.52 3.84 8.46
N ARG A 88 5.19 3.76 8.57
CA ARG A 88 4.43 2.52 8.76
C ARG A 88 3.33 2.44 7.72
N LEU A 89 3.16 1.26 7.10
CA LEU A 89 2.02 1.01 6.24
C LEU A 89 0.74 0.95 7.08
N THR A 90 -0.29 1.66 6.63
CA THR A 90 -1.64 1.66 7.24
C THR A 90 -2.67 1.00 6.34
N SER A 91 -2.21 0.38 5.24
CA SER A 91 -3.04 -0.25 4.22
C SER A 91 -2.74 -1.74 4.07
N GLY A 92 -3.66 -2.46 3.43
CA GLY A 92 -3.53 -3.89 3.18
C GLY A 92 -3.43 -4.70 4.49
N SER A 93 -2.52 -5.69 4.51
CA SER A 93 -2.27 -6.52 5.69
C SER A 93 -1.77 -5.74 6.91
N CYS A 94 -1.20 -4.55 6.69
CA CYS A 94 -0.64 -3.69 7.73
C CYS A 94 -1.65 -2.72 8.36
N ALA A 95 -2.89 -2.69 7.87
CA ALA A 95 -3.92 -1.78 8.38
C ALA A 95 -4.26 -1.99 9.87
N ASN A 96 -4.02 -3.19 10.41
CA ASN A 96 -4.28 -3.53 11.81
C ASN A 96 -3.02 -3.97 12.58
N ALA A 97 -1.82 -3.71 12.04
CA ALA A 97 -0.56 -4.20 12.60
C ALA A 97 -0.14 -3.48 13.90
#